data_AF-A0A5K0XD87-F1
#
_entry.id   AF-A0A5K0XD87-F1
#
_cell.length_a   1.000
_cell.length_b   1.000
_cell.length_c   1.000
_cell.angle_alpha   90.00
_cell.angle_beta   90.00
_cell.angle_gamma   90.00
#
_symmetry.space_group_name_H-M   'P 1'
#
loop_
_entity.id
_entity.type
_entity.pdbx_description
1 polymer ?
#
loop_
_entity_poly.entity_id
_entity_poly.type
_entity_poly.pdbx_seq_one_letter_code
_entity_poly.pdbx_strand_id
1 'polypeptide(L)'
;MLLEGDVVTWWRRKILDIENGDCTIRTLDDFRKQLKGYFIPIDTERHAYRLVANLKLTGALRDYIMAYQKVMLDVPMMPEKDKLHWFIIRLQSWAQADVERSNPETLNQAYVAAERFADTQHRSYTYTLKFTKKSDHDSKREEQRDNKSESSSQNPAERKPFLRKDYNGLP
;
A
#
# COMPACT_ATOMS: atom_id res chain seq x y z
N MET A 1 33.94 -31.02 0.68
CA MET A 1 34.02 -29.91 1.66
C MET A 1 32.72 -29.10 1.55
N LEU A 2 32.24 -28.50 2.64
CA LEU A 2 30.96 -27.74 2.69
C LEU A 2 31.12 -26.25 2.34
N LEU A 3 32.27 -25.85 1.78
CA LEU A 3 32.55 -24.47 1.37
C LEU A 3 32.71 -24.44 -0.14
N GLU A 4 32.10 -23.45 -0.78
CA GLU A 4 32.13 -23.25 -2.24
C GLU A 4 32.39 -21.77 -2.57
N GLY A 5 32.81 -21.50 -3.81
CA GLY A 5 33.14 -20.14 -4.27
C GLY A 5 34.24 -19.46 -3.46
N ASP A 6 34.13 -18.14 -3.31
CA ASP A 6 35.12 -17.28 -2.64
C ASP A 6 35.39 -17.67 -1.17
N VAL A 7 34.45 -18.35 -0.53
CA VAL A 7 34.58 -18.86 0.84
C VAL A 7 35.71 -19.90 0.96
N VAL A 8 35.97 -20.68 -0.10
CA VAL A 8 37.09 -21.62 -0.15
C VAL A 8 38.43 -20.88 -0.17
N THR A 9 38.52 -19.81 -0.96
CA THR A 9 39.74 -18.99 -1.08
C THR A 9 40.02 -18.25 0.22
N TRP A 10 39.01 -17.67 0.85
CA TRP A 10 39.10 -17.09 2.19
C TRP A 10 39.57 -18.12 3.22
N TRP A 11 38.99 -19.33 3.21
CA TRP A 11 39.36 -20.36 4.19
C TRP A 11 40.80 -20.84 4.02
N ARG A 12 41.27 -21.03 2.78
CA ARG A 12 42.68 -21.33 2.50
C ARG A 12 43.63 -20.25 3.02
N ARG A 13 43.29 -18.97 2.83
CA ARG A 13 44.04 -17.85 3.41
C ARG A 13 44.02 -17.90 4.94
N LYS A 14 42.86 -18.16 5.55
CA LYS A 14 42.72 -18.22 7.01
C LYS A 14 43.48 -19.36 7.67
N ILE A 15 43.68 -20.50 6.99
CA ILE A 15 44.55 -21.57 7.47
C ILE A 15 45.99 -21.06 7.60
N LEU A 16 46.51 -20.36 6.59
CA LEU A 16 47.86 -19.76 6.65
C LEU A 16 47.98 -18.72 7.77
N ASP A 17 46.97 -17.87 7.96
CA ASP A 17 46.95 -16.90 9.06
C ASP A 17 46.97 -17.60 10.45
N ILE A 18 46.40 -18.81 10.57
CA ILE A 18 46.43 -19.61 11.81
C ILE A 18 47.80 -20.26 11.99
N GLU A 19 48.41 -20.80 10.92
CA GLU A 19 49.75 -21.40 10.93
C GLU A 19 50.84 -20.38 11.29
N ASN A 20 50.69 -19.13 10.84
CA ASN A 20 51.58 -18.01 11.19
C ASN A 20 51.35 -17.45 12.61
N GLY A 21 50.25 -17.81 13.29
CA GLY A 21 49.86 -17.24 14.57
C GLY A 21 49.15 -15.88 14.51
N ASP A 22 48.94 -15.32 13.30
CA ASP A 22 48.17 -14.09 13.05
C ASP A 22 46.67 -14.25 13.40
N CYS A 23 46.20 -15.49 13.51
CA CYS A 23 44.80 -15.80 13.81
C CYS A 23 44.64 -17.00 14.72
N THR A 24 43.58 -16.97 15.53
CA THR A 24 43.20 -18.06 16.43
C THR A 24 41.70 -18.31 16.31
N ILE A 25 41.34 -19.50 15.88
CA ILE A 25 39.96 -20.01 15.82
C ILE A 25 39.94 -21.28 16.68
N ARG A 26 39.40 -21.19 17.91
CA ARG A 26 39.35 -22.34 18.85
C ARG A 26 37.94 -22.89 18.99
N THR A 27 36.93 -22.08 18.68
CA THR A 27 35.52 -22.41 18.77
C THR A 27 34.82 -22.22 17.42
N LEU A 28 33.65 -22.86 17.26
CA LEU A 28 32.78 -22.62 16.12
C LEU A 28 32.27 -21.16 16.08
N ASP A 29 32.21 -20.48 17.23
CA ASP A 29 31.77 -19.08 17.29
C ASP A 29 32.87 -18.11 16.83
N ASP A 30 34.14 -18.39 17.13
CA ASP A 30 35.28 -17.67 16.54
C ASP A 30 35.26 -17.78 15.00
N PHE A 31 35.01 -18.99 14.49
CA PHE A 31 34.87 -19.22 13.05
C PHE A 31 33.72 -18.39 12.46
N ARG A 32 32.53 -18.44 13.08
CA ARG A 32 31.37 -17.65 12.66
C ARG A 32 31.69 -16.15 12.71
N LYS A 33 32.35 -15.66 13.74
CA LYS A 33 32.73 -14.25 13.92
C LYS A 33 33.70 -13.78 12.84
N GLN A 34 34.71 -14.58 12.51
CA GLN A 34 35.65 -14.25 11.43
C GLN A 34 35.03 -14.36 10.02
N LEU A 35 34.22 -15.38 9.77
CA LEU A 35 33.47 -15.54 8.52
C LEU A 35 32.54 -14.34 8.31
N LYS A 36 31.79 -13.95 9.35
CA LYS A 36 30.98 -12.74 9.35
C LYS A 36 31.84 -11.50 9.11
N GLY A 37 32.93 -11.29 9.83
CA GLY A 37 33.78 -10.11 9.67
C GLY A 37 34.40 -9.93 8.28
N TYR A 38 34.55 -11.00 7.49
CA TYR A 38 35.08 -10.95 6.13
C TYR A 38 33.99 -10.81 5.06
N PHE A 39 32.90 -11.57 5.17
CA PHE A 39 31.83 -11.60 4.14
C PHE A 39 30.65 -10.68 4.44
N ILE A 40 30.48 -10.23 5.68
CA ILE A 40 29.46 -9.26 6.09
C ILE A 40 30.16 -7.90 6.27
N PRO A 41 29.87 -6.90 5.42
CA PRO A 41 30.40 -5.57 5.62
C PRO A 41 29.97 -5.00 6.98
N ILE A 42 30.88 -4.26 7.62
CA ILE A 42 30.57 -3.35 8.73
C ILE A 42 29.42 -2.38 8.34
N ASP A 43 29.27 -2.11 7.04
CA ASP A 43 28.20 -1.32 6.45
C ASP A 43 26.83 -2.04 6.38
N THR A 44 26.62 -3.22 6.97
CA THR A 44 25.31 -3.93 6.90
C THR A 44 24.17 -3.10 7.44
N GLU A 45 24.37 -2.39 8.55
CA GLU A 45 23.38 -1.46 9.10
C GLU A 45 23.07 -0.31 8.13
N ARG A 46 24.09 0.28 7.50
CA ARG A 46 23.91 1.34 6.51
C ARG A 46 23.34 0.82 5.18
N HIS A 47 23.62 -0.43 4.81
CA HIS A 47 23.03 -1.11 3.66
C HIS A 47 21.55 -1.36 3.91
N ALA A 48 21.20 -1.86 5.09
CA ALA A 48 19.84 -1.97 5.60
C ALA A 48 19.10 -0.63 5.56
N TYR A 49 19.65 0.45 6.15
CA TYR A 49 19.06 1.78 6.05
C TYR A 49 18.96 2.28 4.61
N ARG A 50 19.88 1.91 3.70
CA ARG A 50 19.75 2.21 2.26
C ARG A 50 18.61 1.44 1.59
N LEU A 51 18.40 0.16 1.91
CA LEU A 51 17.27 -0.63 1.41
C LEU A 51 15.93 0.00 1.85
N VAL A 52 15.82 0.34 3.14
CA VAL A 52 14.65 1.03 3.72
C VAL A 52 14.49 2.45 3.17
N ALA A 53 15.58 3.15 2.85
CA ALA A 53 15.51 4.48 2.27
C ALA A 53 15.05 4.50 0.81
N ASN A 54 15.34 3.43 0.05
CA ASN A 54 14.91 3.27 -1.33
C ASN A 54 13.46 2.77 -1.45
N LEU A 55 12.91 2.16 -0.39
CA LEU A 55 11.49 1.83 -0.29
C LEU A 55 10.64 3.11 -0.19
N LYS A 56 10.05 3.51 -1.31
CA LYS A 56 8.97 4.51 -1.38
C LYS A 56 7.73 3.87 -1.99
N LEU A 57 6.56 4.25 -1.52
CA LEU A 57 5.29 3.85 -2.14
C LEU A 57 5.15 4.53 -3.52
N THR A 58 5.43 3.78 -4.59
CA THR A 58 5.33 4.20 -6.00
C THR A 58 4.17 3.55 -6.77
N GLY A 59 3.54 2.52 -6.19
CA GLY A 59 2.47 1.72 -6.80
C GLY A 59 1.31 1.46 -5.84
N ALA A 60 0.78 0.24 -5.81
CA ALA A 60 -0.28 -0.12 -4.87
C ALA A 60 0.26 -0.21 -3.43
N LEU A 61 -0.56 0.22 -2.46
CA LEU A 61 -0.21 0.21 -1.03
C LEU A 61 0.13 -1.22 -0.53
N ARG A 62 -0.54 -2.24 -1.09
CA ARG A 62 -0.32 -3.64 -0.74
C ARG A 62 1.04 -4.17 -1.21
N ASP A 63 1.48 -3.78 -2.40
CA ASP A 63 2.80 -4.16 -2.94
C ASP A 63 3.93 -3.54 -2.09
N TYR A 64 3.73 -2.29 -1.64
CA TYR A 64 4.64 -1.63 -0.71
C TYR A 64 4.70 -2.33 0.64
N ILE A 65 3.57 -2.74 1.23
CA ILE A 65 3.54 -3.50 2.50
C ILE A 65 4.33 -4.80 2.36
N MET A 66 4.11 -5.58 1.29
CA MET A 66 4.86 -6.81 1.01
C MET A 66 6.37 -6.54 0.82
N ALA A 67 6.74 -5.51 0.06
CA ALA A 67 8.13 -5.15 -0.16
C ALA A 67 8.83 -4.68 1.12
N TYR A 68 8.13 -3.92 1.96
CA TYR A 68 8.61 -3.47 3.27
C TYR A 68 8.80 -4.65 4.22
N GLN A 69 7.79 -5.53 4.36
CA GLN A 69 7.88 -6.77 5.14
C GLN A 69 9.09 -7.61 4.73
N LYS A 70 9.35 -7.78 3.43
CA LYS A 70 10.52 -8.51 2.94
C LYS A 70 11.83 -7.88 3.41
N VAL A 71 12.00 -6.56 3.23
CA VAL A 71 13.23 -5.87 3.69
C VAL A 71 13.38 -5.92 5.21
N MET A 72 12.30 -5.89 5.98
CA MET A 72 12.39 -6.01 7.45
C MET A 72 12.92 -7.37 7.94
N LEU A 73 12.86 -8.43 7.11
CA LEU A 73 13.49 -9.73 7.39
C LEU A 73 15.01 -9.67 7.17
N ASP A 74 15.45 -8.98 6.11
CA ASP A 74 16.88 -8.76 5.81
C ASP A 74 17.53 -7.75 6.78
N VAL A 75 16.74 -7.03 7.57
CA VAL A 75 17.18 -6.06 8.58
C VAL A 75 16.77 -6.47 10.01
N PRO A 76 17.41 -7.50 10.59
CA PRO A 76 17.14 -7.92 11.97
C PRO A 76 17.66 -6.93 13.02
N MET A 77 18.63 -6.07 12.67
CA MET A 77 19.29 -5.15 13.63
C MET A 77 18.49 -3.87 13.90
N MET A 78 17.55 -3.48 13.03
CA MET A 78 16.78 -2.25 13.24
C MET A 78 15.75 -2.43 14.37
N PRO A 79 15.71 -1.54 15.38
CA PRO A 79 14.72 -1.55 16.45
C PRO A 79 13.28 -1.46 15.91
N GLU A 80 12.34 -2.16 16.55
CA GLU A 80 10.94 -2.22 16.10
C GLU A 80 10.27 -0.83 16.02
N LYS A 81 10.64 0.10 16.91
CA LYS A 81 10.20 1.50 16.88
C LYS A 81 10.68 2.23 15.62
N ASP A 82 11.92 1.98 15.20
CA ASP A 82 12.49 2.59 14.00
C ASP A 82 11.88 1.95 12.75
N LYS A 83 11.62 0.64 12.75
CA LYS A 83 10.88 -0.06 11.69
C LYS A 83 9.49 0.53 11.48
N LEU A 84 8.77 0.82 12.57
CA LEU A 84 7.47 1.49 12.55
C LEU A 84 7.59 2.93 12.02
N HIS A 85 8.53 3.72 12.54
CA HIS A 85 8.70 5.12 12.10
C HIS A 85 9.06 5.20 10.61
N TRP A 86 10.03 4.39 10.16
CA TRP A 86 10.43 4.30 8.75
C TRP A 86 9.29 3.86 7.83
N PHE A 87 8.40 2.97 8.29
CA PHE A 87 7.22 2.57 7.51
C PHE A 87 6.31 3.77 7.25
N ILE A 88 5.96 4.51 8.31
CA ILE A 88 5.03 5.65 8.25
C ILE A 88 5.57 6.78 7.36
N ILE A 89 6.83 7.20 7.53
CA ILE A 89 7.42 8.32 6.75
C ILE A 89 7.72 7.98 5.28
N ARG A 90 7.57 6.71 4.88
CA ARG A 90 7.76 6.23 3.50
C ARG A 90 6.46 5.96 2.75
N LEU A 91 5.31 6.08 3.44
CA LEU A 91 4.00 6.11 2.81
C LEU A 91 3.80 7.40 2.00
N GLN A 92 2.83 7.38 1.09
CA GLN A 92 2.30 8.60 0.48
C GLN A 92 1.49 9.38 1.52
N SER A 93 1.46 10.71 1.41
CA SER A 93 0.84 11.60 2.41
C SER A 93 -0.61 11.25 2.78
N TRP A 94 -1.41 10.78 1.81
CA TRP A 94 -2.79 10.31 2.05
C TRP A 94 -2.86 9.01 2.87
N ALA A 95 -1.92 8.09 2.71
CA ALA A 95 -1.85 6.85 3.50
C ALA A 95 -1.25 7.12 4.88
N GLN A 96 -0.22 7.97 4.93
CA GLN A 96 0.43 8.39 6.16
C GLN A 96 -0.59 8.98 7.14
N ALA A 97 -1.42 9.92 6.71
CA ALA A 97 -2.42 10.57 7.56
C ALA A 97 -3.45 9.59 8.17
N ASP A 98 -3.86 8.55 7.44
CA ASP A 98 -4.83 7.55 7.93
C ASP A 98 -4.18 6.54 8.90
N VAL A 99 -2.94 6.14 8.61
CA VAL A 99 -2.16 5.27 9.51
C VAL A 99 -1.79 6.02 10.80
N GLU A 100 -1.37 7.28 10.73
CA GLU A 100 -1.10 8.11 11.91
C GLU A 100 -2.35 8.34 12.76
N ARG A 101 -3.52 8.56 12.12
CA ARG A 101 -4.81 8.65 12.82
C ARG A 101 -5.18 7.37 13.58
N SER A 102 -4.66 6.23 13.17
CA SER A 102 -4.84 4.94 13.85
C SER A 102 -3.91 4.75 15.07
N ASN A 103 -2.97 5.66 15.30
CA ASN A 103 -1.97 5.65 16.38
C ASN A 103 -1.35 4.26 16.67
N PRO A 104 -0.68 3.64 15.68
CA PRO A 104 -0.06 2.33 15.86
C PRO A 104 1.12 2.40 16.81
N GLU A 105 1.16 1.49 17.79
CA GLU A 105 2.28 1.26 18.70
C GLU A 105 3.27 0.21 18.16
N THR A 106 2.84 -0.58 17.17
CA THR A 106 3.61 -1.68 16.57
C THR A 106 3.54 -1.65 15.04
N LEU A 107 4.56 -2.20 14.38
CA LEU A 107 4.62 -2.30 12.93
C LEU A 107 3.43 -3.08 12.34
N ASN A 108 3.00 -4.15 13.02
CA ASN A 108 1.83 -4.93 12.62
C ASN A 108 0.51 -4.13 12.68
N GLN A 109 0.33 -3.26 13.69
CA GLN A 109 -0.83 -2.37 13.73
C GLN A 109 -0.81 -1.37 12.56
N ALA A 110 0.37 -0.86 12.20
CA ALA A 110 0.52 0.02 11.04
C ALA A 110 0.22 -0.68 9.71
N TYR A 111 0.63 -1.95 9.55
CA TYR A 111 0.23 -2.77 8.39
C TYR A 111 -1.30 -2.94 8.32
N VAL A 112 -1.95 -3.32 9.43
CA VAL A 112 -3.40 -3.51 9.48
C VAL A 112 -4.15 -2.21 9.18
N ALA A 113 -3.69 -1.06 9.67
CA ALA A 113 -4.25 0.24 9.32
C ALA A 113 -4.12 0.52 7.81
N ALA A 114 -2.93 0.32 7.24
CA ALA A 114 -2.67 0.55 5.83
C ALA A 114 -3.48 -0.39 4.90
N GLU A 115 -3.64 -1.67 5.25
CA GLU A 115 -4.49 -2.60 4.49
C GLU A 115 -5.97 -2.20 4.54
N ARG A 116 -6.49 -1.82 5.72
CA ARG A 116 -7.87 -1.33 5.85
C ARG A 116 -8.11 -0.08 5.00
N PHE A 117 -7.15 0.82 4.93
CA PHE A 117 -7.22 1.96 4.02
C PHE A 117 -7.27 1.52 2.54
N ALA A 118 -6.39 0.61 2.11
CA ALA A 118 -6.39 0.09 0.74
C ALA A 118 -7.74 -0.54 0.34
N ASP A 119 -8.34 -1.32 1.25
CA ASP A 119 -9.64 -1.96 1.03
C ASP A 119 -10.79 -0.94 0.92
N THR A 120 -10.79 0.12 1.75
CA THR A 120 -11.81 1.17 1.65
C THR A 120 -11.72 1.97 0.35
N GLN A 121 -10.52 2.25 -0.15
CA GLN A 121 -10.33 2.89 -1.46
C GLN A 121 -10.85 2.00 -2.60
N HIS A 122 -10.46 0.72 -2.61
CA HIS A 122 -10.92 -0.25 -3.61
C HIS A 122 -12.44 -0.44 -3.58
N ARG A 123 -13.05 -0.51 -2.39
CA ARG A 123 -14.51 -0.62 -2.21
C ARG A 123 -15.25 0.62 -2.71
N SER A 124 -14.69 1.81 -2.50
CA SER A 124 -15.26 3.07 -2.97
C SER A 124 -15.23 3.17 -4.50
N TYR A 125 -14.10 2.82 -5.13
CA TYR A 125 -13.95 2.81 -6.59
C TYR A 125 -14.87 1.78 -7.26
N THR A 126 -15.01 0.58 -6.69
CA THR A 126 -15.92 -0.44 -7.23
C THR A 126 -17.40 -0.13 -7.00
N TYR A 127 -17.75 0.72 -6.03
CA TYR A 127 -19.11 1.21 -5.84
C TYR A 127 -19.49 2.26 -6.90
N THR A 128 -18.63 3.26 -7.14
CA THR A 128 -18.91 4.31 -8.15
C THR A 128 -19.01 3.73 -9.57
N LEU A 129 -18.13 2.79 -9.94
CA LEU A 129 -18.16 2.11 -11.23
C LEU A 129 -19.43 1.26 -11.46
N LYS A 130 -20.06 0.78 -10.39
CA LYS A 130 -21.33 0.03 -10.46
C LYS A 130 -22.54 0.95 -10.59
N PHE A 131 -22.46 2.19 -10.11
CA PHE A 131 -23.52 3.18 -10.28
C PHE A 131 -23.54 3.77 -11.69
N THR A 132 -22.39 4.14 -12.26
CA THR A 132 -22.32 4.67 -13.63
C THR A 132 -22.77 3.66 -14.69
N LYS A 133 -22.51 2.36 -14.50
CA LYS A 133 -23.01 1.33 -15.42
C LYS A 133 -24.52 1.06 -15.33
N LYS A 134 -25.23 1.61 -14.34
CA LYS A 134 -26.69 1.41 -14.17
C LYS A 134 -27.54 2.56 -14.73
N SER A 135 -26.97 3.74 -14.99
CA SER A 135 -27.73 4.85 -15.61
C SER A 135 -28.00 4.64 -17.10
N ASP A 136 -27.15 3.88 -17.79
CA ASP A 136 -27.09 3.91 -19.25
C ASP A 136 -28.00 2.88 -19.94
N HIS A 137 -28.81 2.14 -19.17
CA HIS A 137 -29.60 1.02 -19.69
C HIS A 137 -31.07 0.93 -19.22
N ASP A 138 -31.63 2.00 -18.64
CA ASP A 138 -33.07 2.05 -18.29
C ASP A 138 -33.86 2.98 -19.23
N SER A 139 -34.08 2.51 -20.45
CA SER A 139 -34.96 3.17 -21.42
C SER A 139 -35.72 2.17 -22.30
N LYS A 140 -36.63 1.39 -21.68
CA LYS A 140 -37.95 0.97 -22.21
C LYS A 140 -38.58 -0.17 -21.41
N ARG A 141 -39.93 -0.17 -21.41
CA ARG A 141 -40.89 -1.17 -20.88
C ARG A 141 -41.20 -1.00 -19.39
N GLU A 142 -42.45 -1.09 -18.93
CA GLU A 142 -43.71 -1.43 -19.62
C GLU A 142 -44.88 -0.70 -18.94
N GLU A 143 -45.65 0.11 -19.68
CA GLU A 143 -46.91 0.69 -19.19
C GLU A 143 -48.07 -0.13 -19.76
N GLN A 144 -48.54 -1.12 -18.99
CA GLN A 144 -49.67 -1.95 -19.39
C GLN A 144 -50.68 -2.13 -18.26
N ARG A 145 -51.65 -1.21 -18.26
CA ARG A 145 -53.08 -1.35 -17.90
C ARG A 145 -53.45 -2.01 -16.56
N ASP A 146 -54.27 -1.31 -15.79
CA ASP A 146 -55.59 -1.86 -15.42
C ASP A 146 -56.65 -0.75 -15.28
N ASN A 147 -57.93 -1.13 -15.39
CA ASN A 147 -59.06 -0.23 -15.66
C ASN A 147 -60.12 -0.22 -14.53
N LYS A 148 -60.96 0.84 -14.54
CA LYS A 148 -62.25 1.00 -13.81
C LYS A 148 -62.11 1.40 -12.33
N SER A 149 -62.84 2.38 -11.77
CA SER A 149 -64.23 2.78 -12.05
C SER A 149 -64.53 4.27 -11.79
N GLU A 150 -65.60 4.78 -12.41
CA GLU A 150 -66.54 5.86 -12.03
C GLU A 150 -66.15 6.80 -10.85
N SER A 151 -66.23 8.14 -10.91
CA SER A 151 -66.88 9.10 -11.84
C SER A 151 -66.25 10.52 -11.63
N SER A 152 -66.68 11.68 -12.17
CA SER A 152 -67.91 12.08 -12.86
C SER A 152 -67.76 13.37 -13.72
N SER A 153 -68.85 13.76 -14.39
CA SER A 153 -69.26 15.02 -15.03
C SER A 153 -68.35 16.28 -15.02
N GLN A 154 -67.89 16.75 -16.19
CA GLN A 154 -68.44 17.89 -16.97
C GLN A 154 -67.44 18.37 -18.07
N ASN A 155 -67.96 18.69 -19.26
CA ASN A 155 -67.28 19.17 -20.49
C ASN A 155 -67.99 20.48 -20.94
N PRO A 156 -67.57 21.19 -22.01
CA PRO A 156 -66.22 21.61 -22.42
C PRO A 156 -66.15 23.07 -22.94
N ALA A 157 -64.97 23.74 -22.90
CA ALA A 157 -64.59 24.95 -23.69
C ALA A 157 -63.21 25.46 -23.18
N GLU A 158 -62.31 26.12 -23.94
CA GLU A 158 -62.28 26.47 -25.36
C GLU A 158 -60.81 26.70 -25.85
N ARG A 159 -60.64 26.94 -27.15
CA ARG A 159 -59.41 27.39 -27.86
C ARG A 159 -58.96 28.78 -27.34
N LYS A 160 -57.75 29.34 -27.48
CA LYS A 160 -56.47 29.06 -28.21
C LYS A 160 -55.38 30.02 -27.61
N PRO A 161 -54.09 29.99 -28.02
CA PRO A 161 -53.00 30.72 -27.34
C PRO A 161 -52.66 32.12 -27.92
N PHE A 162 -52.16 33.00 -27.05
CA PHE A 162 -51.42 34.25 -27.36
C PHE A 162 -50.36 34.43 -26.25
N LEU A 163 -49.04 34.52 -26.43
CA LEU A 163 -48.12 35.16 -27.40
C LEU A 163 -47.72 36.60 -27.01
N ARG A 164 -46.47 36.73 -26.51
CA ARG A 164 -45.72 37.96 -26.15
C ARG A 164 -46.28 38.76 -24.95
N LYS A 165 -45.48 39.58 -24.25
CA LYS A 165 -44.27 40.30 -24.67
C LYS A 165 -43.31 40.61 -23.51
N ASP A 166 -42.03 40.70 -23.82
CA ASP A 166 -40.95 41.13 -22.93
C ASP A 166 -41.06 42.62 -22.56
N TYR A 167 -40.64 42.98 -21.34
CA TYR A 167 -40.08 44.31 -21.05
C TYR A 167 -38.93 44.21 -20.04
N ASN A 168 -37.79 44.79 -20.42
CA ASN A 168 -36.61 44.92 -19.57
C ASN A 168 -36.71 46.17 -18.68
N GLY A 169 -36.19 46.07 -17.45
CA GLY A 169 -35.19 47.04 -16.96
C GLY A 169 -35.61 48.10 -15.91
N LEU A 170 -34.89 48.04 -14.78
CA LEU A 170 -34.46 49.17 -13.93
C LEU A 170 -35.54 49.94 -13.13
N PRO A 171 -35.19 50.74 -12.10
CA PRO A 171 -33.85 51.20 -11.64
C PRO A 171 -33.03 50.18 -10.83
#